data_AF-A0A1G5W0P8-F1
#
_entry.id   AF-A0A1G5W0P8-F1
#
_cell.length_a   1.000
_cell.length_b   1.000
_cell.length_c   1.000
_cell.angle_alpha   90.00
_cell.angle_beta   90.00
_cell.angle_gamma   90.00
#
_symmetry.space_group_name_H-M   'P 1'
#
loop_
_entity.id
_entity.type
_entity.pdbx_description
1 polymer ?
#
loop_
_entity_poly.entity_id
_entity_poly.type
_entity_poly.pdbx_seq_one_letter_code
_entity_poly.pdbx_strand_id
1 'polypeptide(L)'
;MLTKILLPHRFQKIGWLLCLPFAALLFANNYFDFSFHWLEFEVRDGVLFKDSKENFSNEIALIGVFVSLFLMAFSREKEEDEYIQKLRLDSLLVAFYANTFILIIGTLVFYGFGYLEFMGYNMFTIQLIFIGRFRWVLLKQKQTLLPI
;
A
#
# COMPACT_ATOMS: atom_id res chain seq x y z
N MET A 1 -18.28 -9.84 -14.29
CA MET A 1 -17.19 -9.94 -15.29
C MET A 1 -15.91 -9.22 -14.84
N LEU A 2 -15.49 -9.31 -13.56
CA LEU A 2 -14.22 -8.73 -13.04
C LEU A 2 -13.10 -9.78 -12.87
N THR A 3 -13.41 -11.06 -13.01
CA THR A 3 -12.49 -12.18 -12.79
C THR A 3 -11.30 -12.23 -13.75
N LYS A 4 -11.35 -11.54 -14.89
CA LYS A 4 -10.23 -11.47 -15.85
C LYS A 4 -9.12 -10.47 -15.46
N ILE A 5 -9.39 -9.51 -14.57
CA ILE A 5 -8.44 -8.44 -14.20
C ILE A 5 -7.67 -8.77 -12.90
N LEU A 6 -8.17 -9.72 -12.10
CA LEU A 6 -7.58 -10.08 -10.81
C LEU A 6 -6.34 -10.97 -10.98
N LEU A 7 -5.34 -10.72 -10.14
CA LEU A 7 -4.12 -11.53 -10.09
C LEU A 7 -4.41 -12.93 -9.53
N PRO A 8 -3.67 -13.98 -9.93
CA PRO A 8 -3.81 -15.30 -9.35
C PRO A 8 -3.65 -15.34 -7.83
N HIS A 9 -4.41 -16.21 -7.14
CA HIS A 9 -4.46 -16.30 -5.67
C HIS A 9 -3.09 -16.41 -4.97
N ARG A 10 -2.08 -16.98 -5.65
CA ARG A 10 -0.71 -17.13 -5.11
C ARG A 10 -0.06 -15.78 -4.79
N PHE A 11 -0.40 -14.73 -5.55
CA PHE A 11 0.16 -13.39 -5.37
C PHE A 11 -0.25 -12.74 -4.05
N GLN A 12 -1.38 -13.14 -3.46
CA GLN A 12 -1.78 -12.67 -2.14
C GLN A 12 -0.76 -13.03 -1.05
N LYS A 13 -0.24 -14.28 -1.08
CA LYS A 13 0.77 -14.75 -0.12
C LYS A 13 2.11 -14.06 -0.34
N ILE A 14 2.47 -13.88 -1.61
CA ILE A 14 3.69 -13.16 -2.01
C ILE A 14 3.63 -11.71 -1.54
N GLY A 15 2.48 -11.05 -1.70
CA GLY A 15 2.26 -9.69 -1.20
C GLY A 15 2.47 -9.56 0.31
N TRP A 16 1.92 -10.47 1.11
CA TRP A 16 2.18 -10.49 2.56
C TRP A 16 3.65 -10.71 2.90
N LEU A 17 4.29 -11.66 2.21
CA LEU A 17 5.70 -11.98 2.44
C LEU A 17 6.63 -10.81 2.07
N LEU A 18 6.29 -10.06 1.02
CA LEU A 18 7.04 -8.87 0.57
C LEU A 18 6.76 -7.64 1.43
N CYS A 19 5.53 -7.46 1.89
CA CYS A 19 5.13 -6.26 2.62
C CYS A 19 5.95 -6.09 3.90
N LEU A 20 6.23 -7.17 4.63
CA LEU A 20 6.95 -7.11 5.90
C LEU A 20 8.42 -6.65 5.76
N PRO A 21 9.28 -7.26 4.91
CA PRO A 21 10.66 -6.81 4.75
C PRO A 21 10.76 -5.41 4.13
N PHE A 22 9.91 -5.07 3.16
CA PHE A 22 9.96 -3.74 2.54
C PHE A 22 9.43 -2.63 3.46
N ALA A 23 8.40 -2.90 4.27
CA ALA A 23 7.96 -1.97 5.30
C ALA A 23 9.02 -1.81 6.41
N ALA A 24 9.68 -2.89 6.81
CA ALA A 24 10.78 -2.83 7.78
C ALA A 24 11.97 -2.03 7.22
N LEU A 25 12.32 -2.23 5.96
CA LEU A 25 13.35 -1.45 5.28
C LEU A 25 12.99 0.03 5.19
N LEU A 26 11.74 0.35 4.81
CA LEU A 26 11.26 1.73 4.73
C LEU A 26 11.34 2.42 6.10
N PHE A 27 10.92 1.73 7.16
CA PHE A 27 11.02 2.22 8.53
C PHE A 27 12.49 2.40 8.97
N ALA A 28 13.35 1.43 8.69
CA ALA A 28 14.78 1.50 9.01
C ALA A 28 15.46 2.67 8.29
N ASN A 29 15.14 2.91 7.02
CA ASN A 29 15.70 4.00 6.25
C ASN A 29 15.27 5.38 6.78
N ASN A 30 13.97 5.56 7.10
CA ASN A 30 13.45 6.86 7.53
C ASN A 30 13.83 7.23 8.99
N TYR A 31 14.05 6.25 9.87
CA TYR A 31 14.27 6.51 11.31
C TYR A 31 15.66 6.16 11.84
N PHE A 32 16.40 5.27 11.15
CA PHE A 32 17.73 4.80 11.58
C PHE A 32 18.82 5.12 10.55
N ASP A 33 18.51 5.94 9.54
CA ASP A 33 19.40 6.28 8.42
C ASP A 33 20.00 5.04 7.73
N PHE A 34 19.29 3.91 7.78
CA PHE A 34 19.76 2.66 7.19
C PHE A 34 19.70 2.77 5.67
N SER A 35 20.84 2.63 5.01
CA SER A 35 20.95 2.68 3.56
C SER A 35 21.89 1.60 3.04
N PHE A 36 21.59 1.10 1.85
CA PHE A 36 22.46 0.18 1.15
C PHE A 36 23.50 0.98 0.37
N HIS A 37 24.78 0.77 0.70
CA HIS A 37 25.87 1.49 0.05
C HIS A 37 26.01 1.15 -1.45
N TRP A 38 25.62 -0.06 -1.88
CA TRP A 38 25.62 -0.46 -3.30
C TRP A 38 24.54 0.24 -4.15
N LEU A 39 23.65 1.01 -3.50
CA LEU A 39 22.49 1.68 -4.10
C LEU A 39 22.70 3.20 -4.23
N GLU A 40 23.92 3.66 -3.97
CA GLU A 40 24.36 5.02 -4.25
C GLU A 40 24.74 5.15 -5.72
N PHE A 41 23.99 5.97 -6.44
CA PHE A 41 24.25 6.25 -7.84
C PHE A 41 24.50 7.75 -8.04
N GLU A 42 25.43 8.07 -8.93
CA GLU A 42 25.62 9.45 -9.38
C GLU A 42 24.50 9.80 -10.37
N VAL A 43 23.60 10.69 -9.95
CA VAL A 43 22.52 11.20 -10.79
C VAL A 43 23.02 12.49 -11.42
N ARG A 44 22.99 12.58 -12.76
CA ARG A 44 23.62 13.66 -13.52
C ARG A 44 22.60 14.62 -14.15
N ASP A 45 22.90 15.93 -14.02
CA ASP A 45 22.45 17.10 -14.77
C ASP A 45 21.04 17.11 -15.38
N GLY A 46 20.12 17.76 -14.67
CA GLY A 46 18.92 18.37 -15.23
C GLY A 46 18.32 19.38 -14.25
N VAL A 47 17.57 20.38 -14.72
CA VAL A 47 16.95 21.44 -13.87
C VAL A 47 16.09 20.87 -12.72
N LEU A 48 15.70 19.59 -12.79
CA LEU A 48 14.92 18.85 -11.78
C LEU A 48 15.78 17.98 -10.83
N PHE A 49 17.04 17.71 -11.15
CA PHE A 49 17.94 16.85 -10.37
C PHE A 49 19.16 17.66 -9.96
N LYS A 50 19.31 17.88 -8.65
CA LYS A 50 20.51 18.51 -8.09
C LYS A 50 21.67 17.52 -8.23
N ASP A 51 22.86 18.02 -8.57
CA ASP A 51 24.06 17.18 -8.59
C ASP A 51 24.36 16.69 -7.17
N SER A 52 24.04 15.42 -6.91
CA SER A 52 24.34 14.73 -5.68
C SER A 52 24.47 13.23 -5.91
N LYS A 53 25.30 12.59 -5.08
CA LYS A 53 25.22 11.15 -4.88
C LYS A 53 23.94 10.88 -4.10
N GLU A 54 22.96 10.28 -4.78
CA GLU A 54 21.68 9.95 -4.18
C GLU A 54 21.62 8.45 -3.91
N ASN A 55 21.10 8.09 -2.74
CA ASN A 55 20.93 6.70 -2.33
C ASN A 55 19.49 6.27 -2.56
N PHE A 56 19.29 5.30 -3.46
CA PHE A 56 17.96 4.85 -3.89
C PHE A 56 17.29 3.82 -2.95
N SER A 57 17.84 3.62 -1.74
CA SER A 57 17.33 2.64 -0.78
C SER A 57 15.90 2.94 -0.36
N ASN A 58 15.56 4.22 -0.18
CA ASN A 58 14.22 4.64 0.22
C ASN A 58 13.20 4.36 -0.90
N GLU A 59 13.57 4.68 -2.14
CA GLU A 59 12.76 4.49 -3.35
C GLU A 59 12.48 3.01 -3.57
N ILE A 60 13.48 2.14 -3.41
CA ILE A 60 13.29 0.69 -3.50
C ILE A 60 12.36 0.20 -2.39
N ALA A 61 12.54 0.69 -1.16
CA ALA A 61 11.66 0.33 -0.06
C ALA A 61 10.21 0.75 -0.37
N LEU A 62 10.01 1.97 -0.83
CA LEU A 62 8.72 2.54 -1.20
C LEU A 62 8.03 1.75 -2.31
N ILE A 63 8.75 1.47 -3.41
CA ILE A 63 8.26 0.68 -4.54
C ILE A 63 7.91 -0.73 -4.07
N GLY A 64 8.75 -1.35 -3.25
CA GLY A 64 8.50 -2.67 -2.67
C GLY A 64 7.22 -2.71 -1.84
N VAL A 65 6.99 -1.70 -0.99
CA VAL A 65 5.73 -1.56 -0.24
C VAL A 65 4.55 -1.39 -1.20
N PHE A 66 4.63 -0.51 -2.20
CA PHE A 66 3.54 -0.33 -3.17
C PHE A 66 3.19 -1.60 -3.93
N VAL A 67 4.20 -2.30 -4.44
CA VAL A 67 4.01 -3.57 -5.15
C VAL A 67 3.39 -4.60 -4.22
N SER A 68 3.87 -4.71 -2.98
CA SER A 68 3.32 -5.66 -2.02
C SER A 68 1.84 -5.41 -1.68
N LEU A 69 1.47 -4.14 -1.43
CA LEU A 69 0.09 -3.73 -1.20
C LEU A 69 -0.78 -3.95 -2.44
N PHE A 70 -0.26 -3.65 -3.64
CA PHE A 70 -0.97 -3.91 -4.89
C PHE A 70 -1.28 -5.40 -5.08
N LEU A 71 -0.29 -6.27 -4.87
CA LEU A 71 -0.47 -7.73 -4.94
C LEU A 71 -1.49 -8.21 -3.89
N MET A 72 -1.45 -7.66 -2.67
CA MET A 72 -2.42 -7.97 -1.62
C MET A 72 -3.84 -7.51 -1.95
N ALA A 73 -3.97 -6.34 -2.58
CA ALA A 73 -5.23 -5.70 -2.88
C ALA A 73 -5.94 -6.33 -4.08
N PHE A 74 -5.22 -6.69 -5.14
CA PHE A 74 -5.79 -7.13 -6.42
C PHE A 74 -5.66 -8.63 -6.70
N SER A 75 -5.18 -9.41 -5.74
CA SER A 75 -5.21 -10.88 -5.85
C SER A 75 -6.63 -11.44 -5.69
N ARG A 76 -6.92 -12.46 -6.49
CA ARG A 76 -8.15 -13.26 -6.48
C ARG A 76 -8.25 -14.09 -5.20
N GLU A 77 -9.46 -14.29 -4.70
CA GLU A 77 -9.75 -15.24 -3.63
C GLU A 77 -9.89 -16.66 -4.18
N LYS A 78 -9.71 -17.69 -3.32
CA LYS A 78 -9.75 -19.11 -3.74
C LYS A 78 -11.07 -19.48 -4.42
N GLU A 79 -12.17 -18.98 -3.87
CA GLU A 79 -13.51 -19.06 -4.44
C GLU A 79 -13.98 -17.62 -4.64
N GLU A 80 -14.19 -17.23 -5.90
CA GLU A 80 -14.59 -15.86 -6.24
C GLU A 80 -16.04 -15.88 -6.73
N ASP A 81 -16.95 -15.55 -5.82
CA ASP A 81 -18.39 -15.35 -6.00
C ASP A 81 -18.68 -13.89 -6.47
N GLU A 82 -19.84 -13.67 -7.08
CA GLU A 82 -20.45 -12.35 -7.31
C GLU A 82 -20.49 -11.49 -6.03
N TYR A 83 -20.81 -12.08 -4.88
CA TYR A 83 -20.77 -11.38 -3.59
C TYR A 83 -19.38 -10.83 -3.29
N ILE A 84 -18.31 -11.63 -3.47
CA ILE A 84 -16.94 -11.20 -3.19
C ILE A 84 -16.51 -10.09 -4.16
N GLN A 85 -16.91 -10.18 -5.42
CA GLN A 85 -16.69 -9.10 -6.40
C GLN A 85 -17.37 -7.80 -5.96
N LYS A 86 -18.63 -7.86 -5.51
CA LYS A 86 -19.35 -6.70 -4.97
C LYS A 86 -18.68 -6.16 -3.71
N LEU A 87 -18.31 -7.04 -2.77
CA LEU A 87 -17.62 -6.66 -1.53
C LEU A 87 -16.31 -5.93 -1.82
N ARG A 88 -15.57 -6.35 -2.85
CA ARG A 88 -14.34 -5.68 -3.29
C ARG A 88 -14.64 -4.25 -3.75
N LEU A 89 -15.64 -4.07 -4.61
CA LEU A 89 -16.03 -2.75 -5.09
C LEU A 89 -16.53 -1.85 -3.94
N ASP A 90 -17.37 -2.38 -3.05
CA ASP A 90 -17.86 -1.66 -1.87
C ASP A 90 -16.71 -1.28 -0.93
N SER A 91 -15.71 -2.16 -0.80
CA SER A 91 -14.52 -1.88 0.01
C SER A 91 -13.66 -0.78 -0.59
N LEU A 92 -13.54 -0.76 -1.91
CA LEU A 92 -12.80 0.28 -2.63
C LEU A 92 -13.50 1.64 -2.48
N LEU A 93 -14.83 1.67 -2.59
CA LEU A 93 -15.62 2.88 -2.40
C LEU A 93 -15.48 3.44 -0.98
N VAL A 94 -15.59 2.59 0.04
CA VAL A 94 -15.39 3.01 1.43
C VAL A 94 -13.97 3.49 1.68
N ALA A 95 -12.97 2.80 1.12
CA ALA A 95 -11.57 3.24 1.23
C ALA A 95 -11.34 4.60 0.58
N PHE A 96 -11.95 4.85 -0.58
CA PHE A 96 -11.87 6.14 -1.25
C PHE A 96 -12.50 7.27 -0.42
N TYR A 97 -13.71 7.05 0.13
CA TYR A 97 -14.36 8.05 1.00
C TYR A 97 -13.56 8.31 2.28
N ALA A 98 -13.09 7.26 2.95
CA ALA A 98 -12.29 7.40 4.15
C ALA A 98 -10.95 8.10 3.87
N ASN A 99 -10.27 7.74 2.77
CA ASN A 99 -9.03 8.39 2.37
C ASN A 99 -9.24 9.88 2.07
N THR A 100 -10.32 10.22 1.37
CA THR A 100 -10.68 11.60 1.06
C THR A 100 -10.95 12.39 2.34
N PHE A 101 -11.66 11.81 3.30
CA PHE A 101 -11.94 12.45 4.58
C PHE A 101 -10.67 12.68 5.40
N ILE A 102 -9.79 11.67 5.48
CA ILE A 102 -8.48 11.79 6.14
C ILE A 102 -7.64 12.88 5.47
N LEU A 103 -7.63 12.92 4.13
CA LEU A 103 -6.90 13.93 3.36
C LEU A 103 -7.39 15.35 3.67
N ILE A 104 -8.71 15.57 3.66
CA ILE A 104 -9.31 16.87 3.98
C ILE A 104 -8.92 17.30 5.40
N ILE A 105 -9.08 16.42 6.39
CA ILE A 105 -8.71 16.73 7.77
C ILE A 105 -7.21 17.03 7.88
N GLY A 106 -6.36 16.19 7.30
CA GLY A 106 -4.92 16.39 7.38
C GLY A 106 -4.46 17.68 6.70
N THR A 107 -5.12 18.08 5.62
CA THR A 107 -4.86 19.36 4.95
C THR A 107 -5.24 20.56 5.82
N LEU A 108 -6.26 20.44 6.67
CA LEU A 108 -6.65 21.50 7.60
C LEU A 108 -5.77 21.55 8.86
N VAL A 109 -5.19 20.42 9.26
CA VAL A 109 -4.44 20.26 10.52
C VAL A 109 -2.94 20.45 10.35
N PHE A 110 -2.34 19.91 9.29
CA PHE A 110 -0.89 19.90 9.08
C PHE A 110 -0.46 21.02 8.13
N TYR A 111 0.74 21.56 8.37
CA TYR A 111 1.34 22.64 7.57
C TYR A 111 2.84 22.39 7.37
N GLY A 112 3.42 22.97 6.32
CA GLY A 112 4.86 22.92 6.06
C GLY A 112 5.41 21.50 5.92
N PHE A 113 6.53 21.19 6.56
CA PHE A 113 7.18 19.88 6.48
C PHE A 113 6.31 18.75 7.07
N GLY A 114 5.56 19.02 8.12
CA GLY A 114 4.63 18.03 8.69
C GLY A 114 3.51 17.64 7.72
N TYR A 115 3.09 18.55 6.83
CA TYR A 115 2.15 18.21 5.76
C TYR A 115 2.78 17.31 4.69
N LEU A 116 4.06 17.52 4.36
CA LEU A 116 4.78 16.66 3.41
C LEU A 116 4.92 15.22 3.93
N GLU A 117 5.28 15.06 5.21
CA GLU A 117 5.31 13.74 5.85
C GLU A 117 3.92 13.09 5.85
N PHE A 118 2.88 13.85 6.24
CA PHE A 118 1.50 13.38 6.20
C PHE A 118 1.09 12.91 4.80
N MET A 119 1.45 13.65 3.75
CA MET A 119 1.23 13.25 2.36
C MET A 119 1.96 11.97 2.00
N GLY A 120 3.21 11.81 2.42
CA GLY A 120 3.97 10.57 2.25
C GLY A 120 3.23 9.35 2.82
N TYR A 121 2.71 9.46 4.05
CA TYR A 121 1.91 8.39 4.65
C TYR A 121 0.54 8.21 3.97
N ASN A 122 -0.10 9.29 3.53
CA ASN A 122 -1.42 9.26 2.89
C ASN A 122 -1.40 8.52 1.53
N MET A 123 -0.24 8.40 0.87
CA MET A 123 -0.13 7.62 -0.37
C MET A 123 -0.47 6.13 -0.19
N PHE A 124 -0.39 5.61 1.04
CA PHE A 124 -0.68 4.21 1.36
C PHE A 124 -2.06 4.00 2.01
N THR A 125 -2.71 5.05 2.50
CA THR A 125 -3.91 4.90 3.35
C THR A 125 -5.08 4.29 2.59
N ILE A 126 -5.28 4.64 1.33
CA ILE A 126 -6.38 4.05 0.53
C ILE A 126 -6.21 2.54 0.36
N GLN A 127 -5.00 2.06 0.05
CA GLN A 127 -4.71 0.64 -0.12
C GLN A 127 -4.86 -0.10 1.21
N LEU A 128 -4.36 0.48 2.30
CA LEU A 128 -4.46 -0.12 3.65
C LEU A 128 -5.91 -0.23 4.13
N ILE A 129 -6.71 0.84 3.98
CA ILE A 129 -8.13 0.84 4.38
C ILE A 129 -8.91 -0.17 3.53
N PHE A 130 -8.66 -0.19 2.23
CA PHE A 130 -9.27 -1.15 1.32
C PHE A 130 -8.99 -2.60 1.74
N ILE A 131 -7.70 -2.95 1.91
CA ILE A 131 -7.27 -4.30 2.31
C ILE A 131 -7.87 -4.67 3.67
N GLY A 132 -7.80 -3.75 4.64
CA GLY A 132 -8.31 -3.95 5.99
C GLY A 132 -9.82 -4.25 6.00
N ARG A 133 -10.62 -3.38 5.36
CA ARG A 133 -12.07 -3.58 5.27
C ARG A 133 -12.43 -4.85 4.52
N PHE A 134 -11.82 -5.08 3.36
CA PHE A 134 -12.12 -6.24 2.53
C PHE A 134 -11.87 -7.55 3.30
N ARG A 135 -10.71 -7.68 3.95
CA ARG A 135 -10.36 -8.86 4.75
C ARG A 135 -11.26 -9.02 5.97
N TRP A 136 -11.54 -7.93 6.68
CA TRP A 136 -12.37 -7.97 7.88
C TRP A 136 -13.80 -8.46 7.58
N VAL A 137 -14.44 -7.91 6.55
CA VAL A 137 -15.80 -8.33 6.16
C VAL A 137 -15.81 -9.76 5.63
N LEU A 138 -14.79 -10.16 4.86
CA LEU A 138 -14.65 -11.53 4.37
C LEU A 138 -14.50 -12.55 5.52
N LEU A 139 -13.72 -12.21 6.56
CA LEU A 139 -13.56 -13.06 7.74
C LEU A 139 -14.87 -13.18 8.53
N LYS A 140 -15.59 -12.09 8.71
CA LYS A 140 -16.88 -12.08 9.41
C LYS A 140 -17.91 -12.98 8.71
N GLN A 141 -17.97 -12.95 7.38
CA GLN A 141 -18.89 -13.80 6.62
C GLN A 141 -18.58 -15.29 6.78
N LYS A 142 -17.29 -15.67 6.76
CA LYS A 142 -16.86 -17.07 6.96
C LYS A 142 -17.28 -17.60 8.33
N GLN A 143 -17.24 -16.76 9.37
CA GLN A 143 -17.70 -17.12 10.70
C GLN A 143 -19.21 -17.32 10.77
N THR A 144 -20.00 -16.50 10.06
CA THR A 144 -21.47 -16.65 10.02
C THR A 144 -21.94 -17.89 9.27
N LEU A 145 -21.18 -18.35 8.28
CA LEU A 145 -21.47 -19.58 7.50
C LEU A 145 -21.04 -20.88 8.21
N LEU A 146 -20.31 -20.78 9.33
CA LEU A 146 -19.94 -21.90 10.19
C LEU A 146 -20.73 -21.82 11.53
N PRO A 147 -22.08 -21.85 11.53
CA PRO A 147 -22.78 -22.12 12.77
C PRO A 147 -22.49 -23.58 13.15
N ILE A 148 -21.95 -23.75 14.36
CA ILE A 148 -21.73 -25.02 15.05
C ILE A 148 -23.03 -25.80 15.14
#